data_AF-A0AAE5ISC5-F1
#
_entry.id   AF-A0AAE5ISC5-F1
#
_cell.length_a   1.000
_cell.length_b   1.000
_cell.length_c   1.000
_cell.angle_alpha   90.00
_cell.angle_beta   90.00
_cell.angle_gamma   90.00
#
_symmetry.space_group_name_H-M   'P 1'
#
loop_
_entity.id
_entity.type
_entity.pdbx_description
1 polymer ?
#
loop_
_entity_poly.entity_id
_entity_poly.type
_entity_poly.pdbx_seq_one_letter_code
_entity_poly.pdbx_strand_id
1 'polypeptide(L)'
;MSIPGWPLTYTVDDGGTPHEVRARFAVRGPLGNAYPAGIADLELDLRGLGDPDALRGLGEQILRENPACRRVVLPVPAGDLDAIGFAEDAGFRYVVDVDVAEERGEITELSLLVLEPGWVADAPTAVDDLPL
;
A
#
# COMPACT_ATOMS: atom_id res chain seq x y z
N MET A 1 -14.59 14.37 -7.65
CA MET A 1 -14.41 13.03 -8.25
C MET A 1 -14.90 12.01 -7.22
N SER A 2 -15.85 11.15 -7.58
CA SER A 2 -16.42 10.17 -6.63
C SER A 2 -15.45 9.00 -6.49
N ILE A 3 -15.24 8.54 -5.26
CA ILE A 3 -14.47 7.31 -5.01
C ILE A 3 -15.25 6.09 -5.49
N PRO A 4 -14.53 5.03 -5.90
CA PRO A 4 -15.13 3.74 -6.16
C PRO A 4 -15.76 3.13 -4.90
N GLY A 5 -16.84 2.35 -5.07
CA GLY A 5 -17.51 1.59 -4.00
C GLY A 5 -16.87 0.23 -3.76
N TRP A 6 -15.55 0.19 -3.55
CA TRP A 6 -14.78 -1.04 -3.38
C TRP A 6 -14.88 -1.63 -1.98
N PRO A 7 -14.63 -2.94 -1.81
CA PRO A 7 -14.45 -3.52 -0.49
C PRO A 7 -13.25 -2.85 0.21
N LEU A 8 -13.45 -2.53 1.49
CA LEU A 8 -12.44 -1.93 2.37
C LEU A 8 -12.08 -2.84 3.56
N THR A 9 -12.58 -4.07 3.52
CA THR A 9 -12.29 -5.13 4.49
C THR A 9 -12.14 -6.41 3.70
N TYR A 10 -11.04 -7.11 3.94
CA TYR A 10 -10.68 -8.36 3.30
C TYR A 10 -10.43 -9.41 4.38
N THR A 11 -10.72 -10.66 4.07
CA THR A 11 -10.35 -11.80 4.91
C THR A 11 -9.32 -12.61 4.17
N VAL A 12 -8.17 -12.82 4.81
CA VAL A 12 -7.03 -13.56 4.25
C VAL A 12 -6.74 -14.75 5.15
N ASP A 13 -6.45 -15.90 4.55
CA ASP A 13 -5.98 -17.07 5.29
C ASP A 13 -4.46 -17.01 5.43
N ASP A 14 -3.97 -17.07 6.66
CA ASP A 14 -2.56 -17.14 7.03
C ASP A 14 -2.31 -18.50 7.70
N GLY A 15 -1.80 -19.45 6.94
CA GLY A 15 -1.53 -20.80 7.44
C GLY A 15 -2.74 -21.50 8.08
N GLY A 16 -3.96 -21.26 7.59
CA GLY A 16 -5.21 -21.79 8.14
C GLY A 16 -5.87 -20.92 9.21
N THR A 17 -5.31 -19.75 9.53
CA THR A 17 -5.90 -18.76 10.44
C THR A 17 -6.48 -17.60 9.64
N PRO A 18 -7.77 -17.24 9.78
CA PRO A 18 -8.33 -16.09 9.08
C PRO A 18 -7.94 -14.78 9.76
N HIS A 19 -7.38 -13.85 8.99
CA HIS A 19 -7.05 -12.48 9.39
C HIS A 19 -7.94 -11.46 8.66
N GLU A 20 -8.40 -10.45 9.40
CA GLU A 20 -9.08 -9.29 8.81
C GLU A 20 -8.02 -8.25 8.43
N VAL A 21 -7.94 -7.92 7.13
CA VAL A 21 -7.14 -6.80 6.64
C VAL A 21 -8.08 -5.66 6.28
N ARG A 22 -7.79 -4.48 6.79
CA ARG A 22 -8.55 -3.26 6.46
C ARG A 22 -7.83 -2.48 5.39
N ALA A 23 -8.60 -1.87 4.50
CA ALA A 23 -8.09 -0.95 3.52
C ALA A 23 -8.79 0.41 3.67
N ARG A 24 -8.12 1.46 3.21
CA ARG A 24 -8.74 2.75 2.98
C ARG A 24 -8.10 3.41 1.78
N PHE A 25 -8.82 4.34 1.16
CA PHE A 25 -8.21 5.18 0.13
C PHE A 25 -7.11 6.04 0.76
N ALA A 26 -5.88 5.92 0.28
CA ALA A 26 -4.72 6.59 0.86
C ALA A 26 -4.90 8.12 0.89
N VAL A 27 -5.51 8.69 -0.17
CA VAL A 27 -5.84 10.13 -0.25
C VAL A 27 -6.81 10.61 0.84
N ARG A 28 -7.52 9.70 1.51
CA ARG A 28 -8.45 10.00 2.61
C ARG A 28 -7.86 9.68 3.98
N GLY A 29 -6.73 9.00 4.02
CA GLY A 29 -5.97 8.74 5.21
C GLY A 29 -4.97 9.85 5.50
N PRO A 30 -4.21 9.72 6.60
CA PRO A 30 -3.09 10.60 6.92
C PRO A 30 -2.05 10.69 5.79
N LEU A 31 -1.87 9.63 4.97
CA LEU A 31 -0.96 9.63 3.83
C LEU A 31 -1.30 10.66 2.76
N GLY A 32 -2.58 11.03 2.61
CA GLY A 32 -3.01 12.01 1.61
C GLY A 32 -2.38 13.40 1.73
N ASN A 33 -1.83 13.73 2.91
CA ASN A 33 -1.12 15.00 3.16
C ASN A 33 0.41 14.86 3.16
N ALA A 34 0.94 13.63 3.14
CA ALA A 34 2.36 13.34 3.29
C ALA A 34 2.99 12.70 2.04
N TYR A 35 2.15 12.14 1.17
CA TYR A 35 2.55 11.39 -0.02
C TYR A 35 1.60 11.73 -1.18
N PRO A 36 2.09 11.81 -2.45
CA PRO A 36 1.24 12.05 -3.62
C PRO A 36 0.34 10.85 -3.96
N ALA A 37 -0.62 10.56 -3.07
CA ALA A 37 -1.57 9.47 -3.20
C ALA A 37 -2.57 9.74 -4.33
N GLY A 38 -2.76 8.74 -5.19
CA GLY A 38 -3.83 8.71 -6.16
C GLY A 38 -5.20 8.54 -5.50
N ILE A 39 -6.26 9.01 -6.17
CA ILE A 39 -7.65 8.90 -5.69
C ILE A 39 -8.17 7.46 -5.55
N ALA A 40 -7.45 6.52 -6.15
CA ALA A 40 -7.78 5.10 -6.21
C ALA A 40 -6.69 4.23 -5.56
N ASP A 41 -5.69 4.85 -4.92
CA ASP A 41 -4.66 4.12 -4.20
C ASP A 41 -5.24 3.65 -2.86
N LEU A 42 -4.97 2.41 -2.48
CA LEU A 42 -5.45 1.82 -1.23
C LEU A 42 -4.28 1.60 -0.27
N GLU A 43 -4.35 2.14 0.94
CA GLU A 43 -3.44 1.78 2.03
C GLU A 43 -4.03 0.65 2.88
N LEU A 44 -3.19 -0.29 3.34
CA LEU A 44 -3.58 -1.47 4.13
C LEU A 44 -3.22 -1.34 5.62
N ASP A 45 -4.08 -1.88 6.48
CA ASP A 45 -3.85 -2.17 7.90
C ASP A 45 -4.00 -3.70 8.09
N LEU A 46 -2.87 -4.37 8.31
CA LEU A 46 -2.75 -5.83 8.24
C LEU A 46 -3.23 -6.58 9.49
N ARG A 47 -3.43 -5.89 10.63
CA ARG A 47 -3.86 -6.45 11.93
C ARG A 47 -3.32 -7.85 12.27
N GLY A 48 -2.01 -8.03 12.13
CA GLY A 48 -1.31 -9.23 12.55
C GLY A 48 -1.22 -10.35 11.51
N LEU A 49 -1.51 -10.06 10.22
CA LEU A 49 -1.06 -10.91 9.12
C LEU A 49 0.48 -11.03 9.14
N GLY A 50 0.99 -12.25 9.12
CA GLY A 50 2.43 -12.54 9.27
C GLY A 50 3.03 -13.39 8.14
N ASP A 51 2.23 -13.88 7.20
CA ASP A 51 2.70 -14.61 6.01
C ASP A 51 2.82 -13.71 4.76
N PRO A 52 4.04 -13.56 4.18
CA PRO A 52 4.26 -12.79 2.95
C PRO A 52 3.50 -13.34 1.74
N ASP A 53 3.29 -14.66 1.64
CA ASP A 53 2.57 -15.25 0.51
C ASP A 53 1.08 -14.90 0.56
N ALA A 54 0.51 -14.88 1.78
CA ALA A 54 -0.86 -14.41 2.03
C ALA A 54 -1.02 -12.93 1.68
N LEU A 55 -0.05 -12.08 2.06
CA LEU A 55 -0.04 -10.66 1.69
C LEU A 55 0.08 -10.46 0.16
N ARG A 56 0.94 -11.23 -0.51
CA ARG A 56 1.06 -11.20 -1.98
C ARG A 56 -0.26 -11.54 -2.65
N GLY A 57 -0.91 -12.62 -2.22
CA GLY A 57 -2.20 -13.05 -2.74
C GLY A 57 -3.29 -11.99 -2.57
N LEU A 58 -3.33 -11.33 -1.40
CA LEU A 58 -4.24 -10.21 -1.16
C LEU A 58 -3.97 -9.03 -2.11
N GLY A 59 -2.71 -8.62 -2.26
CA GLY A 59 -2.34 -7.51 -3.14
C GLY A 59 -2.75 -7.76 -4.59
N GLU A 60 -2.46 -8.97 -5.11
CA GLU A 60 -2.90 -9.39 -6.44
C GLU A 60 -4.42 -9.42 -6.58
N GLN A 61 -5.14 -9.88 -5.54
CA GLN A 61 -6.59 -9.86 -5.52
C GLN A 61 -7.14 -8.44 -5.64
N ILE A 62 -6.65 -7.52 -4.82
CA ILE A 62 -7.07 -6.12 -4.83
C ILE A 62 -6.88 -5.51 -6.22
N LEU A 63 -5.69 -5.66 -6.82
CA LEU A 63 -5.39 -5.08 -8.12
C LEU A 63 -6.25 -5.69 -9.26
N ARG A 64 -6.53 -6.99 -9.18
CA ARG A 64 -7.35 -7.71 -10.18
C ARG A 64 -8.83 -7.31 -10.10
N GLU A 65 -9.38 -7.20 -8.90
CA GLU A 65 -10.78 -6.85 -8.67
C GLU A 65 -11.05 -5.36 -8.87
N ASN A 66 -10.02 -4.52 -8.72
CA ASN A 66 -10.12 -3.07 -8.78
C ASN A 66 -9.15 -2.50 -9.84
N PRO A 67 -9.44 -2.61 -11.15
CA PRO A 67 -8.50 -2.21 -12.21
C PRO A 67 -8.09 -0.73 -12.22
N ALA A 68 -8.81 0.14 -11.52
CA ALA A 68 -8.43 1.55 -11.36
C ALA A 68 -7.44 1.78 -10.21
N CYS A 69 -7.20 0.77 -9.36
CA CYS A 69 -6.24 0.82 -8.26
C CYS A 69 -4.84 0.72 -8.87
N ARG A 70 -4.06 1.81 -8.77
CA ARG A 70 -2.70 1.85 -9.32
C ARG A 70 -1.67 1.42 -8.29
N ARG A 71 -1.98 1.57 -7.01
CA ARG A 71 -1.08 1.30 -5.89
C ARG A 71 -1.85 0.71 -4.73
N VAL A 72 -1.36 -0.43 -4.25
CA VAL A 72 -1.62 -0.91 -2.89
C VAL A 72 -0.43 -0.49 -2.05
N VAL A 73 -0.69 0.35 -1.05
CA VAL A 73 0.32 0.97 -0.18
C VAL A 73 0.32 0.23 1.16
N LEU A 74 1.50 -0.17 1.62
CA LEU A 74 1.70 -0.73 2.93
C LEU A 74 2.61 0.23 3.73
N PRO A 75 2.02 1.07 4.61
CA PRO A 75 2.81 1.84 5.54
C PRO A 75 3.32 0.95 6.67
N VAL A 76 4.61 1.06 6.99
CA VAL A 76 5.24 0.41 8.16
C VAL A 76 6.03 1.46 8.96
N PRO A 77 6.33 1.23 10.25
CA PRO A 77 7.17 2.16 11.02
C PRO A 77 8.52 2.40 10.33
N ALA A 78 8.97 3.66 10.28
CA ALA A 78 10.24 3.98 9.64
C ALA A 78 11.42 3.23 10.30
N GLY A 79 12.26 2.61 9.48
CA GLY A 79 13.43 1.85 9.94
C GLY A 79 13.12 0.46 10.51
N ASP A 80 11.86 0.01 10.50
CA ASP A 80 11.50 -1.37 10.83
C ASP A 80 11.88 -2.32 9.68
N LEU A 81 13.13 -2.81 9.72
CA LEU A 81 13.69 -3.67 8.68
C LEU A 81 12.97 -5.01 8.55
N ASP A 82 12.40 -5.53 9.63
CA ASP A 82 11.65 -6.79 9.61
C ASP A 82 10.33 -6.61 8.87
N ALA A 83 9.61 -5.50 9.15
CA ALA A 83 8.38 -5.17 8.45
C ALA A 83 8.62 -4.82 6.96
N ILE A 84 9.73 -4.14 6.66
CA ILE A 84 10.15 -3.87 5.28
C ILE A 84 10.45 -5.17 4.54
N GLY A 85 11.28 -6.05 5.13
CA GLY A 85 11.62 -7.34 4.52
C GLY A 85 10.40 -8.22 4.29
N PHE A 86 9.48 -8.28 5.26
CA PHE A 86 8.20 -8.97 5.12
C PHE A 86 7.39 -8.47 3.92
N ALA A 87 7.31 -7.16 3.74
CA ALA A 87 6.58 -6.55 2.64
C ALA A 87 7.29 -6.78 1.29
N GLU A 88 8.62 -6.71 1.25
CA GLU A 88 9.43 -7.02 0.06
C GLU A 88 9.30 -8.48 -0.37
N ASP A 89 9.30 -9.41 0.58
CA ASP A 89 9.03 -10.83 0.32
C ASP A 89 7.64 -11.02 -0.29
N ALA A 90 6.65 -10.19 0.07
CA ALA A 90 5.32 -10.17 -0.54
C ALA A 90 5.27 -9.46 -1.91
N GLY A 91 6.38 -8.93 -2.41
CA GLY A 91 6.48 -8.26 -3.70
C GLY A 91 6.22 -6.75 -3.67
N PHE A 92 6.11 -6.14 -2.50
CA PHE A 92 6.05 -4.69 -2.37
C PHE A 92 7.44 -4.09 -2.55
N ARG A 93 7.51 -2.90 -3.14
CA ARG A 93 8.76 -2.16 -3.31
C ARG A 93 8.78 -0.97 -2.37
N TYR A 94 9.87 -0.79 -1.62
CA TYR A 94 10.10 0.43 -0.86
C TYR A 94 10.09 1.67 -1.79
N VAL A 95 9.41 2.73 -1.40
CA VAL A 95 9.32 3.97 -2.18
C VAL A 95 9.93 5.16 -1.45
N VAL A 96 9.52 5.44 -0.22
CA VAL A 96 9.87 6.68 0.48
C VAL A 96 9.53 6.59 1.98
N ASP A 97 10.29 7.30 2.80
CA ASP A 97 9.92 7.61 4.19
C ASP A 97 9.14 8.93 4.24
N VAL A 98 8.05 8.96 5.00
CA VAL A 98 7.20 10.15 5.13
C VAL A 98 6.88 10.44 6.59
N ASP A 99 6.77 11.73 6.89
CA ASP A 99 6.26 12.23 8.15
C ASP A 99 4.75 12.39 8.05
N VAL A 100 4.02 11.65 8.88
CA VAL A 100 2.56 11.64 8.88
C VAL A 100 2.05 12.32 10.14
N ALA A 101 1.33 13.43 9.98
CA ALA A 101 0.65 14.09 11.08
C ALA A 101 -0.66 13.36 11.42
N GLU A 102 -0.78 12.90 12.65
CA GLU A 102 -2.02 12.33 13.18
C GLU A 102 -2.98 13.40 13.71
N GLU A 103 -4.24 13.01 14.00
CA GLU A 103 -5.31 13.93 14.45
C GLU A 103 -4.94 14.72 15.72
N ARG A 104 -4.03 14.20 16.55
CA ARG A 104 -3.57 14.84 17.80
C ARG A 104 -2.34 15.72 17.62
N GLY A 105 -1.84 15.88 16.39
CA GLY A 105 -0.64 16.65 16.08
C GLY A 105 0.67 15.90 16.36
N GLU A 106 0.59 14.61 16.72
CA GLU A 106 1.74 13.72 16.77
C GLU A 106 2.22 13.42 15.34
N ILE A 107 3.53 13.33 15.16
CA ILE A 107 4.15 12.97 13.88
C ILE A 107 4.63 11.53 14.00
N THR A 108 4.24 10.70 13.05
CA THR A 108 4.73 9.32 12.91
C THR A 108 5.53 9.22 11.62
N GLU A 109 6.77 8.77 11.72
CA GLU A 109 7.61 8.46 10.57
C GLU A 109 7.24 7.07 10.04
N LEU A 110 6.87 6.99 8.77
CA LEU A 110 6.47 5.74 8.12
C LEU A 110 7.31 5.50 6.87
N SER A 111 7.76 4.26 6.68
CA SER A 111 8.26 3.78 5.40
C SER A 111 7.09 3.28 4.55
N LEU A 112 6.96 3.80 3.32
CA LEU A 112 5.91 3.39 2.40
C LEU A 112 6.44 2.36 1.42
N LEU A 113 5.85 1.16 1.45
CA LEU A 113 6.05 0.16 0.41
C LEU A 113 4.82 0.08 -0.49
N VAL A 114 5.03 -0.21 -1.77
CA VAL A 114 3.96 -0.22 -2.76
C VAL A 114 4.01 -1.46 -3.62
N LEU A 115 2.85 -2.08 -3.81
CA LEU A 115 2.59 -3.05 -4.86
C LEU A 115 1.82 -2.35 -6.00
N GLU A 116 2.36 -2.42 -7.21
CA GLU A 116 1.80 -1.80 -8.41
C GLU A 116 1.51 -2.87 -9.47
N PRO A 117 0.48 -2.72 -10.31
CA PRO A 117 0.32 -3.56 -11.50
C PRO A 117 1.57 -3.49 -12.38
N GLY A 118 1.91 -4.58 -13.08
CA GLY A 118 3.10 -4.62 -13.95
C GLY A 118 3.21 -3.42 -14.91
N TRP A 119 2.11 -3.00 -15.53
CA TRP A 119 2.09 -1.85 -16.44
C TRP A 119 2.37 -0.48 -15.77
N VAL A 120 2.19 -0.35 -14.45
CA VAL A 120 2.58 0.83 -13.68
C VAL A 120 4.06 0.75 -13.32
N ALA A 121 4.52 -0.42 -12.88
CA ALA A 121 5.91 -0.66 -12.52
C ALA A 121 6.87 -0.53 -13.72
N ASP A 122 6.41 -0.90 -14.92
CA ASP A 122 7.16 -0.84 -16.17
C ASP A 122 7.12 0.55 -16.86
N ALA A 123 6.38 1.51 -16.30
CA ALA A 123 6.32 2.86 -16.85
C ALA A 123 7.67 3.57 -16.64
N PRO A 124 8.22 4.27 -17.67
CA PRO A 124 9.49 4.97 -17.53
C PRO A 124 9.41 6.00 -16.41
N THR A 125 10.25 5.83 -15.39
CA THR A 125 10.38 6.78 -14.26
C THR A 125 11.55 7.74 -14.46
N ALA A 126 12.36 7.55 -15.51
CA ALA A 126 13.47 8.42 -15.85
C ALA A 126 12.96 9.69 -16.54
N VAL A 127 13.30 10.84 -15.95
CA VAL A 127 13.03 12.17 -16.53
C VAL A 127 13.72 12.33 -17.91
N ASP A 128 14.78 11.57 -18.16
CA ASP A 128 15.53 11.57 -19.42
C ASP A 128 14.78 10.93 -20.61
N ASP A 129 13.66 10.22 -20.36
CA ASP A 129 12.84 9.59 -21.42
C ASP A 129 11.62 10.43 -21.83
N LEU A 130 11.45 11.63 -21.25
CA LEU A 130 10.38 12.55 -21.64
C LEU A 130 10.78 13.29 -22.93
N PRO A 131 9.98 13.24 -24.01
CA PRO A 131 10.26 14.04 -25.19
C PRO A 131 10.18 15.53 -24.83
N LEU A 132 11.25 16.26 -25.16
CA LEU A 132 11.35 17.72 -25.04
C LEU A 132 10.29 18.44 -25.89
#